data_AF-A0A849EPQ3-F1
#
_entry.id   AF-A0A849EPQ3-F1
#
_cell.length_a   1.000
_cell.length_b   1.000
_cell.length_c   1.000
_cell.angle_alpha   90.00
_cell.angle_beta   90.00
_cell.angle_gamma   90.00
#
_symmetry.space_group_name_H-M   'P 1'
#
loop_
_entity.id
_entity.type
_entity.pdbx_description
1 polymer ?
#
loop_
_entity_poly.entity_id
_entity_poly.type
_entity_poly.pdbx_seq_one_letter_code
_entity_poly.pdbx_strand_id
1 'polypeptide(L)' 'MIRLADQGDADREDTGCGILYGILRDSAYKLWRMAEEEKKRHQKTERWTAPYPAAPERPPL' A
#
# COMPACT_ATOMS: atom_id res chain seq x y z
N MET A 1 -6.77 4.22 0.54
CA MET A 1 -5.81 5.31 0.30
C MET A 1 -6.05 6.00 -1.03
N ILE A 2 -6.04 5.30 -2.19
CA ILE A 2 -6.30 5.91 -3.52
C ILE A 2 -7.61 6.73 -3.53
N ARG A 3 -8.74 6.11 -3.17
CA ARG A 3 -10.04 6.80 -3.08
C ARG A 3 -10.04 8.03 -2.16
N LEU A 4 -9.25 8.00 -1.08
CA LEU A 4 -9.14 9.12 -0.14
C LEU A 4 -8.35 10.28 -0.75
N ALA A 5 -7.27 9.96 -1.48
CA ALA A 5 -6.51 10.95 -2.22
C ALA A 5 -7.35 11.58 -3.34
N ASP A 6 -8.16 10.80 -4.05
CA ASP A 6 -9.02 11.31 -5.11
C ASP A 6 -10.12 12.23 -4.59
N GLN A 7 -10.75 11.85 -3.46
CA GLN A 7 -11.73 12.73 -2.80
C GLN A 7 -11.08 14.03 -2.33
N GLY A 8 -9.94 13.94 -1.65
CA GLY A 8 -9.26 15.13 -1.12
C GLY A 8 -8.72 16.09 -2.19
N ASP A 9 -8.25 15.55 -3.33
CA ASP A 9 -7.81 16.36 -4.47
C ASP A 9 -8.99 17.02 -5.21
N ALA A 10 -10.17 16.39 -5.20
CA ALA A 10 -11.41 16.98 -5.72
C ALA A 10 -11.93 18.10 -4.82
N ASP A 11 -11.81 17.95 -3.50
CA ASP A 11 -12.27 18.90 -2.49
C ASP A 11 -11.20 19.95 -2.12
N ARG A 12 -10.13 20.11 -2.92
CA ARG A 12 -9.00 20.97 -2.54
C ARG A 12 -9.38 22.45 -2.44
N GLU A 13 -8.92 23.09 -1.37
CA GLU A 13 -9.14 24.52 -1.12
C GLU A 13 -7.93 25.37 -1.56
N ASP A 14 -6.74 24.78 -1.59
CA ASP A 14 -5.51 25.46 -1.97
C ASP A 14 -4.48 24.52 -2.66
N THR A 15 -3.33 25.09 -3.00
CA THR A 15 -2.20 24.35 -3.58
C THR A 15 -1.62 23.32 -2.61
N GLY A 16 -1.67 23.56 -1.31
CA GLY A 16 -1.18 22.66 -0.26
C GLY A 16 -1.96 21.34 -0.24
N CYS A 17 -3.29 21.40 -0.34
CA CYS A 17 -4.16 20.23 -0.51
C CYS A 17 -3.75 19.40 -1.73
N GLY A 18 -3.49 20.05 -2.87
CA GLY A 18 -3.04 19.38 -4.09
C GLY A 18 -1.71 18.63 -3.92
N ILE A 19 -0.74 19.24 -3.23
CA ILE A 19 0.55 18.60 -2.90
C ILE A 19 0.32 17.41 -1.96
N LEU A 20 -0.44 17.59 -0.89
CA LEU A 20 -0.71 16.57 0.12
C LEU A 20 -1.39 15.34 -0.48
N TYR A 21 -2.49 15.55 -1.21
CA TYR A 21 -3.23 14.44 -1.81
C TYR A 21 -2.49 13.83 -3.00
N GLY A 22 -1.64 14.60 -3.70
CA GLY A 22 -0.68 14.07 -4.67
C GLY A 22 0.31 13.07 -4.04
N ILE A 23 0.93 13.45 -2.91
CA ILE A 23 1.84 12.56 -2.16
C ILE A 23 1.10 11.31 -1.66
N LEU A 24 -0.12 11.47 -1.14
CA LEU A 24 -0.94 10.36 -0.67
C LEU A 24 -1.25 9.38 -1.81
N ARG A 25 -1.58 9.89 -3.00
CA ARG A 25 -1.89 9.09 -4.19
C ARG A 25 -0.68 8.28 -4.65
N ASP A 26 0.47 8.92 -4.80
CA ASP A 26 1.73 8.25 -5.18
C ASP A 26 2.12 7.16 -4.17
N SER A 27 2.05 7.47 -2.88
CA SER A 27 2.33 6.52 -1.81
C SER A 27 1.38 5.31 -1.87
N ALA A 28 0.08 5.55 -2.14
CA ALA A 28 -0.90 4.49 -2.24
C ALA A 28 -0.60 3.51 -3.39
N TYR A 29 -0.18 4.00 -4.55
CA TYR A 29 0.20 3.15 -5.68
C TYR A 29 1.49 2.38 -5.43
N LYS A 30 2.48 2.99 -4.78
CA LYS A 30 3.72 2.32 -4.35
C LYS A 30 3.42 1.17 -3.39
N LEU A 31 2.59 1.43 -2.37
CA LEU A 31 2.14 0.41 -1.42
C LEU A 31 1.35 -0.71 -2.09
N TRP A 32 0.44 -0.37 -3.00
CA TRP A 32 -0.34 -1.37 -3.73
C TRP A 32 0.57 -2.30 -4.54
N ARG A 33 1.57 -1.75 -5.25
CA ARG A 33 2.55 -2.56 -5.98
C ARG A 33 3.33 -3.49 -5.04
N MET A 34 3.84 -2.97 -3.93
CA MET A 34 4.58 -3.77 -2.94
C MET A 34 3.72 -4.89 -2.35
N ALA A 35 2.44 -4.62 -2.07
CA ALA A 35 1.50 -5.61 -1.57
C ALA A 35 1.20 -6.71 -2.61
N GLU A 36 1.03 -6.35 -3.88
CA GLU A 36 0.85 -7.33 -4.97
C GLU A 36 2.10 -8.20 -5.18
N GLU A 37 3.30 -7.62 -5.07
CA GLU A 37 4.56 -8.36 -5.13
C GLU A 37 4.68 -9.34 -3.95
N GLU A 38 4.36 -8.90 -2.74
CA GLU A 38 4.37 -9.75 -1.55
C GLU A 38 3.34 -10.88 -1.65
N LYS A 39 2.13 -10.58 -2.10
CA LYS A 39 1.09 -11.58 -2.38
C LYS A 39 1.60 -12.63 -3.36
N LYS A 40 2.22 -12.22 -4.47
CA LYS A 40 2.81 -13.17 -5.46
C LYS A 40 3.91 -14.02 -4.84
N ARG A 41 4.77 -13.45 -3.97
CA ARG A 41 5.80 -14.22 -3.23
C ARG A 41 5.17 -15.26 -2.30
N HIS A 42 4.10 -14.89 -1.60
CA HIS A 42 3.38 -15.81 -0.70
C HIS A 42 2.59 -16.89 -1.44
N GLN A 43 2.00 -16.58 -2.61
CA GLN A 43 1.32 -17.57 -3.44
C GLN A 43 2.29 -18.64 -3.99
N LYS A 44 3.52 -18.24 -4.35
CA LYS A 44 4.56 -19.19 -4.78
C LYS A 44 5.07 -20.12 -3.68
N THR A 45 4.93 -19.71 -2.42
CA THR A 45 5.48 -20.42 -1.25
C THR A 45 4.40 -21.11 -0.41
N GLU A 46 3.17 -21.22 -0.93
CA GLU A 46 1.97 -21.76 -0.25
C GLU A 46 1.59 -21.07 1.08
N ARG A 47 2.29 -19.98 1.43
CA ARG A 47 2.10 -19.19 2.64
C ARG A 47 0.95 -18.19 2.54
N TRP A 48 0.30 -18.09 1.37
CA TRP A 48 -0.88 -17.23 1.17
C TRP A 48 -2.11 -17.71 1.95
N THR A 49 -2.29 -19.01 2.12
CA THR A 49 -3.41 -19.62 2.86
C THR A 49 -3.07 -19.94 4.31
N ALA A 50 -1.81 -19.71 4.72
CA ALA A 50 -1.38 -19.97 6.08
C ALA A 50 -2.06 -18.98 7.05
N PRO A 51 -2.69 -19.46 8.14
CA PRO A 51 -3.23 -18.57 9.16
C PRO A 51 -2.09 -17.74 9.76
N TYR A 52 -2.28 -16.42 9.85
CA TYR A 52 -1.37 -15.58 10.62
C TYR A 52 -1.32 -16.08 12.07
N PRO A 53 -0.14 -16.27 12.70
CA PRO A 53 1.19 -15.77 12.33
C PRO A 53 2.18 -16.88 11.90
N ALA A 54 1.75 -17.90 11.13
CA ALA A 54 2.59 -19.06 10.73
C ALA A 54 3.75 -18.74 9.76
N ALA A 55 4.19 -17.49 9.75
CA ALA A 55 5.09 -16.90 8.81
C ALA A 55 6.44 -16.73 9.54
N PRO A 56 7.52 -17.49 9.22
CA PRO A 56 8.78 -17.43 9.97
C PRO A 56 9.24 -15.99 10.18
N GLU A 57 9.54 -15.70 11.45
CA GLU A 57 10.03 -14.42 11.95
C GLU A 57 11.25 -14.00 11.11
N ARG A 58 11.30 -12.72 10.73
CA ARG A 58 12.34 -12.16 9.85
C ARG A 58 13.73 -12.47 10.43
N PRO A 59 14.76 -12.77 9.60
CA PRO A 59 16.12 -12.75 10.10
C PRO A 59 16.48 -11.32 10.56
N PRO A 60 17.22 -11.17 11.67
CA PRO A 60 17.63 -9.86 12.17
C PRO A 60 18.56 -9.17 11.16
N LEU A 61 18.48 -7.83 11.15
CA LEU A 61 19.27 -6.91 10.33
C LEU A 61 20.78 -7.18 10.43
#